data_AF-A0A426RQB3-F1
#
_entry.id   AF-A0A426RQB3-F1
#
_cell.length_a   1.000
_cell.length_b   1.000
_cell.length_c   1.000
_cell.angle_alpha   90.00
_cell.angle_beta   90.00
_cell.angle_gamma   90.00
#
_symmetry.space_group_name_H-M   'P 1'
#
loop_
_entity.id
_entity.type
_entity.pdbx_description
1 polymer ?
#
loop_
_entity_poly.entity_id
_entity_poly.type
_entity_poly.pdbx_seq_one_letter_code
_entity_poly.pdbx_strand_id
1 'polypeptide(L)'
;MIDRIIARQTDLIAALDAFDADAVLVASRALAEALAVLPQDKEAVDPEQLAYGMKQAEAARIRVKYLTAWNRQKIDRLAELRGQSSPHTYTPHLR
;
A
#
# COMPACT_ATOMS: atom_id res chain seq x y z
N MET A 1 10.59 6.27 19.38
CA MET A 1 10.04 4.93 19.03
C MET A 1 9.07 5.03 17.86
N ILE A 2 8.00 5.82 18.01
CA ILE A 2 7.07 6.12 16.91
C ILE A 2 7.77 6.74 15.70
N ASP A 3 8.80 7.57 15.91
CA ASP A 3 9.62 8.11 14.82
C ASP A 3 10.22 7.04 13.92
N ARG A 4 10.61 5.88 14.51
CA ARG A 4 11.14 4.76 13.74
C ARG A 4 10.06 4.14 12.85
N ILE A 5 8.84 4.02 13.35
CA ILE A 5 7.70 3.52 12.57
C ILE A 5 7.35 4.51 11.46
N ILE A 6 7.29 5.81 11.78
CA ILE A 6 7.06 6.88 10.81
C ILE A 6 8.12 6.87 9.69
N ALA A 7 9.39 6.70 10.05
CA ALA A 7 10.47 6.60 9.07
C ALA A 7 10.28 5.37 8.16
N ARG A 8 9.97 4.20 8.72
CA ARG A 8 9.69 2.99 7.92
C ARG A 8 8.44 3.13 7.03
N GLN A 9 7.41 3.82 7.49
CA GLN A 9 6.23 4.13 6.66
C GLN A 9 6.60 5.07 5.51
N THR A 10 7.47 6.05 5.76
CA THR A 10 7.99 6.96 4.74
C THR A 10 8.80 6.21 3.69
N ASP A 11 9.69 5.31 4.11
CA ASP A 11 10.48 4.43 3.23
C ASP A 11 9.55 3.58 2.35
N LEU A 12 8.49 3.00 2.94
CA LEU A 12 7.49 2.22 2.21
C LEU A 12 6.74 3.07 1.19
N ILE A 13 6.32 4.28 1.56
CA ILE A 13 5.65 5.21 0.65
C ILE A 13 6.54 5.55 -0.54
N ALA A 14 7.82 5.86 -0.30
CA ALA A 14 8.77 6.15 -1.37
C ALA A 14 8.94 4.97 -2.33
N ALA A 15 9.03 3.74 -1.81
CA ALA A 15 9.11 2.54 -2.63
C ALA A 15 7.84 2.32 -3.48
N LEU A 16 6.66 2.57 -2.90
CA LEU A 16 5.38 2.49 -3.62
C LEU A 16 5.30 3.54 -4.73
N ASP A 17 5.72 4.78 -4.45
CA ASP A 17 5.73 5.88 -5.42
C ASP A 17 6.74 5.64 -6.56
N ALA A 18 7.81 4.90 -6.30
CA ALA A 18 8.79 4.49 -7.30
C ALA A 18 8.37 3.28 -8.15
N PHE A 19 7.25 2.62 -7.82
CA PHE A 19 6.84 1.34 -8.44
C PHE A 19 7.91 0.24 -8.35
N ASP A 20 8.76 0.29 -7.33
CA ASP A 20 9.87 -0.65 -7.14
C ASP A 20 9.43 -1.80 -6.23
N ALA A 21 9.18 -2.96 -6.82
CA ALA A 21 8.67 -4.13 -6.11
C ALA A 21 9.66 -4.66 -5.05
N ASP A 22 10.96 -4.64 -5.35
CA ASP A 22 11.99 -5.13 -4.43
C ASP A 22 12.15 -4.18 -3.25
N ALA A 23 12.15 -2.87 -3.51
CA ALA A 23 12.16 -1.86 -2.45
C ALA A 23 10.89 -1.94 -1.59
N VAL A 24 9.71 -2.21 -2.17
CA VAL A 24 8.46 -2.40 -1.42
C VAL A 24 8.56 -3.60 -0.49
N LEU A 25 9.13 -4.73 -0.93
CA LEU A 25 9.34 -5.91 -0.08
C LEU A 25 10.26 -5.60 1.09
N VAL A 26 11.40 -4.96 0.83
CA VAL A 26 12.38 -4.58 1.86
C VAL A 26 11.75 -3.62 2.87
N ALA A 27 11.10 -2.55 2.41
CA ALA A 27 10.49 -1.55 3.28
C ALA A 27 9.33 -2.14 4.11
N SER A 28 8.50 -2.99 3.50
CA SER A 28 7.39 -3.66 4.20
C SER A 28 7.89 -4.57 5.32
N ARG A 29 8.97 -5.32 5.07
CA ARG A 29 9.61 -6.16 6.10
C ARG A 29 10.20 -5.31 7.22
N ALA A 30 10.92 -4.25 6.88
CA ALA A 30 11.52 -3.35 7.86
C ALA A 30 10.45 -2.66 8.74
N LEU A 31 9.29 -2.32 8.16
CA LEU A 31 8.14 -1.80 8.92
C LEU A 31 7.57 -2.87 9.86
N ALA A 32 7.38 -4.10 9.40
CA ALA A 32 6.88 -5.20 10.24
C ALA A 32 7.82 -5.48 11.42
N GLU A 33 9.13 -5.51 11.19
CA GLU A 33 10.15 -5.67 12.24
C GLU A 33 10.12 -4.52 13.25
N ALA A 34 9.91 -3.27 12.80
CA ALA A 34 9.76 -2.12 13.69
C ALA A 34 8.49 -2.17 14.55
N LEU A 35 7.40 -2.72 14.02
CA LEU A 35 6.15 -2.91 14.76
C LEU A 35 6.25 -4.05 15.78
N ALA A 36 6.99 -5.12 15.46
CA ALA A 36 7.14 -6.29 16.33
C ALA A 36 7.88 -5.98 17.65
N VAL A 37 8.72 -4.94 17.65
CA VAL A 37 9.48 -4.49 18.84
C VAL A 37 8.76 -3.42 19.65
N LEU A 38 7.51 -3.09 19.31
CA LEU A 38 6.72 -2.13 20.10
C LEU A 38 6.46 -2.69 21.52
N PRO A 39 6.84 -1.94 22.57
CA PRO A 39 6.46 -2.25 23.94
C PRO A 39 4.94 -2.36 24.07
N GLN A 40 4.48 -3.34 24.84
CA GLN A 40 3.06 -3.47 25.18
C GLN A 40 2.63 -2.45 26.24
N ASP A 41 3.59 -1.87 26.97
CA ASP A 41 3.31 -0.82 27.94
C ASP A 41 2.98 0.49 27.22
N LYS A 42 1.91 1.13 27.70
CA LYS A 42 1.43 2.43 27.24
C LYS A 42 2.34 3.53 27.78
N GLU A 43 3.55 3.59 27.27
CA GLU A 43 4.37 4.78 27.44
C GLU A 43 3.62 5.98 26.87
N ALA A 44 3.75 7.15 27.50
CA ALA A 44 3.07 8.36 27.05
C ALA A 44 3.60 8.76 25.67
N VAL A 45 2.85 8.38 24.64
CA VAL A 45 3.09 8.75 23.26
C VAL A 45 2.60 10.18 23.03
N ASP A 46 3.42 10.99 22.37
CA ASP A 46 3.00 12.29 21.86
C ASP A 46 1.80 12.11 20.90
N PRO A 47 0.62 12.68 21.22
CA PRO A 47 -0.57 12.59 20.40
C PRO A 47 -0.38 13.10 18.97
N GLU A 48 0.45 14.12 18.77
CA GLU A 48 0.69 14.68 17.43
C GLU A 48 1.51 13.72 16.57
N GLN A 49 2.55 13.12 17.15
CA GLN A 49 3.35 12.10 16.47
C GLN A 49 2.52 10.87 16.12
N LEU A 50 1.64 10.43 17.04
CA LEU A 50 0.72 9.32 16.77
C LEU A 50 -0.23 9.65 15.62
N ALA A 51 -0.86 10.82 15.66
CA ALA A 51 -1.77 11.26 14.60
C ALA A 51 -1.04 11.34 13.25
N TYR A 52 0.22 11.80 13.23
CA TYR A 52 1.04 11.81 12.03
C TYR A 52 1.34 10.40 11.52
N GLY A 53 1.77 9.47 12.38
CA GLY A 53 1.99 8.07 12.02
C GLY A 53 0.74 7.38 11.48
N MET A 54 -0.44 7.70 12.00
CA MET A 54 -1.72 7.22 11.46
C MET A 54 -1.99 7.76 10.05
N LYS A 55 -1.71 9.05 9.80
CA LYS A 55 -1.82 9.64 8.45
C LYS A 55 -0.87 8.97 7.47
N GLN A 56 0.35 8.66 7.88
CA GLN A 56 1.33 7.93 7.06
C GLN A 56 0.86 6.51 6.73
N ALA A 57 0.31 5.79 7.71
CA ALA A 57 -0.27 4.46 7.47
C ALA A 57 -1.39 4.51 6.42
N GLU A 58 -2.29 5.50 6.52
CA GLU A 58 -3.37 5.67 5.55
C GLU A 58 -2.84 6.06 4.15
N ALA A 59 -1.83 6.92 4.09
CA ALA A 59 -1.17 7.31 2.84
C ALA A 59 -0.53 6.11 2.12
N ALA A 60 0.13 5.21 2.86
CA ALA A 60 0.66 3.95 2.32
C ALA A 60 -0.47 3.04 1.80
N ARG A 61 -1.55 2.90 2.57
CA ARG A 61 -2.72 2.08 2.20
C ARG A 61 -3.36 2.54 0.88
N ILE A 62 -3.52 3.85 0.70
CA ILE A 62 -4.08 4.44 -0.54
C ILE A 62 -3.20 4.08 -1.74
N ARG A 63 -1.87 4.19 -1.62
CA ARG A 63 -0.92 3.86 -2.69
C ARG A 63 -0.96 2.38 -3.07
N VAL A 64 -1.01 1.48 -2.09
CA VAL A 64 -1.17 0.04 -2.35
C VAL A 64 -2.45 -0.24 -3.15
N LYS A 65 -3.57 0.40 -2.78
CA LYS A 65 -4.83 0.27 -3.54
C LYS A 65 -4.68 0.77 -4.97
N TYR A 66 -4.05 1.92 -5.16
CA TYR A 66 -3.80 2.47 -6.48
C TYR A 66 -2.95 1.53 -7.34
N LEU A 67 -1.83 1.05 -6.82
CA LEU A 67 -0.95 0.09 -7.52
C LEU A 67 -1.69 -1.22 -7.86
N THR A 68 -2.55 -1.69 -6.97
CA THR A 68 -3.36 -2.89 -7.21
C THR A 68 -4.32 -2.67 -8.39
N ALA A 69 -5.03 -1.54 -8.42
CA ALA A 69 -5.93 -1.19 -9.51
C ALA A 69 -5.17 -1.01 -10.83
N TRP A 70 -4.02 -0.35 -10.80
CA TRP A 70 -3.14 -0.16 -11.95
C TRP A 70 -2.64 -1.50 -12.52
N ASN A 71 -2.18 -2.41 -11.66
CA ASN A 71 -1.74 -3.74 -12.07
C ASN A 71 -2.88 -4.53 -12.70
N ARG A 72 -4.09 -4.47 -12.13
CA ARG A 72 -5.28 -5.10 -12.70
C ARG A 72 -5.56 -4.55 -14.10
N GLN A 73 -5.58 -3.23 -14.26
CA GLN A 73 -5.79 -2.60 -15.57
C GLN A 73 -4.75 -3.04 -16.60
N LYS A 74 -3.47 -3.14 -16.22
CA LYS A 74 -2.41 -3.64 -17.10
C LYS A 74 -2.62 -5.11 -17.49
N ILE A 75 -2.98 -5.97 -16.54
CA ILE A 75 -3.26 -7.38 -16.79
C ILE A 75 -4.45 -7.53 -17.73
N ASP A 76 -5.53 -6.80 -17.49
CA ASP A 76 -6.73 -6.80 -18.32
C ASP A 76 -6.39 -6.35 -19.74
N ARG A 77 -5.57 -5.29 -19.88
CA ARG A 77 -5.10 -4.81 -21.19
C ARG A 77 -4.25 -5.85 -21.92
N LEU A 78 -3.39 -6.59 -21.21
CA LEU A 78 -2.61 -7.67 -21.79
C LEU A 78 -3.49 -8.86 -22.21
N ALA A 79 -4.58 -9.14 -21.49
CA ALA A 79 -5.53 -10.18 -21.85
C ALA A 79 -6.29 -9.81 -23.14
N GLU A 80 -6.76 -8.56 -23.25
CA GLU A 80 -7.38 -8.03 -24.46
C GLU A 80 -6.47 -8.17 -25.68
N LEU A 81 -5.19 -7.78 -25.55
CA LEU A 81 -4.21 -7.89 -26.64
C LEU A 81 -3.96 -9.34 -27.09
N ARG A 82 -4.18 -10.32 -26.21
CA ARG A 82 -4.09 -11.75 -26.54
C ARG A 82 -5.39 -12.32 -27.14
N GLY A 83 -6.39 -11.47 -27.41
CA GLY A 83 -7.70 -11.90 -27.92
C GLY A 83 -8.56 -12.62 -26.89
N GLN A 84 -8.16 -12.61 -25.61
CA GLN A 84 -9.02 -13.07 -24.52
C GLN A 84 -9.89 -11.89 -24.11
N SER A 85 -11.11 -11.82 -24.67
CA SER A 85 -12.09 -10.81 -24.26
C SER A 85 -12.31 -10.88 -22.74
N SER A 86 -11.97 -9.80 -22.04
CA SER A 86 -12.36 -9.61 -20.65
C SER A 86 -13.89 -9.66 -20.56
N PRO A 87 -14.49 -10.59 -19.80
CA PRO A 87 -15.94 -10.68 -19.68
C PRO A 87 -16.43 -9.58 -18.73
N HIS A 88 -16.46 -8.34 -19.22
CA HIS A 88 -17.14 -7.20 -18.60
C HIS A 88 -18.06 -6.52 -19.61
N THR A 89 -18.64 -7.28 -20.55
CA THR A 89 -19.78 -6.79 -21.32
C THR A 89 -21.02 -6.83 -20.43
N TYR A 90 -21.34 -5.70 -19.81
CA TYR A 90 -22.66 -5.43 -19.27
C TYR A 90 -23.65 -5.49 -20.45
N THR A 91 -24.36 -6.60 -20.62
CA THR A 91 -25.54 -6.65 -21.50
C THR A 91 -26.74 -6.15 -20.70
N PRO A 92 -27.23 -4.91 -20.92
CA PRO A 92 -28.54 -4.55 -20.43
C PRO A 92 -29.55 -5.40 -21.20
N HIS A 93 -30.17 -6.36 -20.52
CA HIS A 93 -31.32 -7.06 -21.07
C HIS A 93 -32.47 -6.06 -21.17
N LEU A 94 -32.70 -5.53 -22.38
CA LEU A 94 -33.96 -4.90 -22.75
C LEU A 94 -34.98 -6.01 -23.00
N ARG A 95 -36.04 -6.01 -22.20
CA ARG A 95 -37.35 -6.57 -22.53
C ARG A 95 -38.39 -5.49 -22.35
#